data_AF-A0A4Q3WJF3-F1
#
_entry.id   AF-A0A4Q3WJF3-F1
#
_cell.length_a   1.000
_cell.length_b   1.000
_cell.length_c   1.000
_cell.angle_alpha   90.00
_cell.angle_beta   90.00
_cell.angle_gamma   90.00
#
_symmetry.space_group_name_H-M   'P 1'
#
loop_
_entity.id
_entity.type
_entity.pdbx_description
1 polymer ?
#
loop_
_entity_poly.entity_id
_entity_poly.type
_entity_poly.pdbx_seq_one_letter_code
_entity_poly.pdbx_strand_id
1 'polypeptide(L)'
;MAHRIQPGWRYNLAQLLLRLLYGRPWHFIAAWPKVGPSAVIFPVNNGRVLLALRAGKIEHVGCWSGIGGFLELPKKESFAEGAAREFYEETGCRLNTAKLPAAPHALYLSYGQVKKEEASSDIVCGFYYASASANLIDSLHTQEETSAFAWFDAAQCREMIATGKIPPDFTDTHAALADLFQRLEAGETFPPLPLVKA
;
A
#
# COMPACT_ATOMS: atom_id res chain seq x y z
N MET A 1 -21.82 -3.41 -11.66
CA MET A 1 -22.48 -4.36 -10.71
C MET A 1 -21.41 -5.37 -10.30
N ALA A 2 -21.04 -5.46 -9.03
CA ALA A 2 -19.89 -6.28 -8.62
C ALA A 2 -20.20 -7.78 -8.76
N HIS A 3 -19.31 -8.53 -9.43
CA HIS A 3 -19.40 -9.98 -9.46
C HIS A 3 -18.95 -10.56 -8.11
N ARG A 4 -19.91 -10.71 -7.20
CA ARG A 4 -19.75 -11.46 -5.97
C ARG A 4 -19.46 -12.92 -6.36
N ILE A 5 -18.22 -13.37 -6.18
CA ILE A 5 -17.86 -14.79 -6.39
C ILE A 5 -18.75 -15.64 -5.48
N GLN A 6 -19.65 -16.44 -6.07
CA GLN A 6 -20.45 -17.37 -5.27
C GLN A 6 -19.53 -18.50 -4.80
N PRO A 7 -19.39 -18.72 -3.48
CA PRO A 7 -18.51 -19.77 -2.97
C PRO A 7 -19.02 -21.16 -3.37
N GLY A 8 -18.24 -21.86 -4.20
CA GLY A 8 -18.56 -23.23 -4.62
C GLY A 8 -18.54 -24.22 -3.45
N TRP A 9 -19.14 -25.40 -3.66
CA TRP A 9 -19.30 -26.42 -2.60
C TRP A 9 -18.00 -26.82 -1.89
N ARG A 10 -16.85 -26.76 -2.59
CA ARG A 10 -15.51 -27.02 -2.02
C ARG A 10 -15.10 -25.98 -0.97
N TYR A 11 -15.43 -24.71 -1.17
CA TYR A 11 -15.21 -23.65 -0.17
C TYR A 11 -16.06 -23.92 1.08
N ASN A 12 -17.35 -24.24 0.89
CA ASN A 12 -18.26 -24.53 2.00
C ASN A 12 -17.84 -25.79 2.77
N LEU A 13 -17.23 -26.78 2.09
CA LEU A 13 -16.66 -27.97 2.74
C LEU A 13 -15.37 -27.65 3.51
N ALA A 14 -14.44 -26.86 2.96
CA ALA A 14 -13.23 -26.43 3.66
C ALA A 14 -13.58 -25.61 4.93
N GLN A 15 -14.54 -24.70 4.80
CA GLN A 15 -15.13 -23.94 5.91
C GLN A 15 -15.71 -24.82 7.01
N LEU A 16 -16.43 -25.88 6.63
CA LEU A 16 -17.02 -26.85 7.55
C LEU A 16 -15.93 -27.66 8.28
N LEU A 17 -14.91 -28.13 7.57
CA LEU A 17 -13.79 -28.87 8.16
C LEU A 17 -12.97 -28.00 9.12
N LEU A 18 -12.69 -26.75 8.75
CA LEU A 18 -12.01 -25.79 9.63
C LEU A 18 -12.89 -25.44 10.84
N ARG A 19 -14.22 -25.37 10.68
CA ARG A 19 -15.18 -25.20 11.79
C ARG A 19 -15.26 -26.42 12.71
N LEU A 20 -15.05 -27.63 12.21
CA LEU A 20 -15.02 -28.85 13.03
C LEU A 20 -13.69 -29.01 13.79
N LEU A 21 -12.56 -28.67 13.15
CA LEU A 21 -11.23 -28.76 13.75
C LEU A 21 -10.91 -27.61 14.72
N TYR A 22 -11.47 -26.41 14.47
CA TYR A 22 -11.13 -25.18 15.22
C TYR A 22 -12.36 -24.40 15.72
N GLY A 23 -13.56 -24.99 15.70
CA GLY A 23 -14.80 -24.41 16.24
C GLY A 23 -15.46 -23.29 15.43
N ARG A 24 -14.79 -22.71 14.43
CA ARG A 24 -15.29 -21.55 13.65
C ARG A 24 -14.92 -21.59 12.15
N PRO A 25 -15.73 -20.99 11.25
CA PRO A 25 -15.41 -20.90 9.82
C PRO A 25 -14.14 -20.07 9.55
N TRP A 26 -13.34 -20.50 8.57
CA TRP A 26 -12.09 -19.91 8.08
C TRP A 26 -12.13 -19.98 6.55
N HIS A 27 -11.97 -18.84 5.88
CA HIS A 27 -12.49 -18.77 4.52
C HIS A 27 -11.44 -18.99 3.41
N PHE A 28 -10.19 -19.40 3.74
CA PHE A 28 -8.91 -18.71 3.38
C PHE A 28 -8.82 -17.31 4.02
N ILE A 29 -9.95 -16.62 3.99
CA ILE A 29 -10.15 -15.19 4.02
C ILE A 29 -10.54 -14.75 5.44
N ALA A 30 -9.99 -13.61 5.88
CA ALA A 30 -9.83 -13.25 7.29
C ALA A 30 -9.12 -14.31 8.17
N ALA A 31 -8.54 -15.35 7.56
CA ALA A 31 -7.96 -16.49 8.26
C ALA A 31 -6.43 -16.43 8.38
N TRP A 32 -5.78 -15.49 7.68
CA TRP A 32 -4.47 -14.99 8.08
C TRP A 32 -4.68 -13.85 9.08
N PRO A 33 -4.29 -14.00 10.36
CA PRO A 33 -4.17 -12.88 11.30
C PRO A 33 -2.91 -12.04 10.98
N LYS A 34 -2.66 -11.85 9.69
CA LYS A 34 -1.76 -10.86 9.11
C LYS A 34 -2.59 -9.88 8.28
N VAL A 35 -3.50 -9.20 8.96
CA VAL A 35 -3.53 -7.74 8.81
C VAL A 35 -2.27 -7.24 9.54
N GLY A 36 -1.10 -7.57 8.97
CA GLY A 36 0.17 -7.11 9.49
C GLY A 36 0.25 -5.62 9.22
N PRO A 37 0.92 -4.83 10.07
CA PRO A 37 1.25 -3.47 9.69
C PRO A 37 1.98 -3.51 8.34
N SER A 38 1.54 -2.70 7.40
CA SER A 38 2.18 -2.46 6.11
C SER A 38 2.81 -1.08 6.07
N ALA A 39 3.73 -0.87 5.13
CA ALA A 39 4.35 0.42 4.90
C ALA A 39 4.35 0.73 3.40
N VAL A 40 3.88 1.94 3.06
CA VAL A 40 3.69 2.39 1.68
C VAL A 40 4.39 3.73 1.47
N ILE A 41 5.07 3.88 0.34
CA ILE A 41 5.66 5.13 -0.11
C ILE A 41 4.88 5.66 -1.32
N PHE A 42 4.52 6.93 -1.24
CA PHE A 42 4.06 7.74 -2.36
C PHE A 42 5.13 8.76 -2.73
N PRO A 43 5.92 8.50 -3.79
CA PRO A 43 6.71 9.53 -4.46
C PRO A 43 5.79 10.59 -5.06
N VAL A 44 6.16 11.86 -4.92
CA VAL A 44 5.32 13.01 -5.31
C VAL A 44 6.12 13.95 -6.21
N ASN A 45 5.53 14.37 -7.32
CA ASN A 45 6.10 15.35 -8.23
C ASN A 45 5.01 16.30 -8.75
N ASN A 46 5.17 17.62 -8.55
CA ASN A 46 4.30 18.65 -9.15
C ASN A 46 2.78 18.38 -9.00
N GLY A 47 2.33 18.03 -7.79
CA GLY A 47 0.92 17.72 -7.52
C GLY A 47 0.44 16.34 -7.99
N ARG A 48 1.35 15.50 -8.52
CA ARG A 48 1.09 14.11 -8.92
C ARG A 48 1.76 13.12 -7.97
N VAL A 49 1.14 11.96 -7.83
CA VAL A 49 1.67 10.81 -7.09
C VAL A 49 2.11 9.72 -8.05
N LEU A 50 3.22 9.03 -7.75
CA LEU A 50 3.62 7.83 -8.48
C LEU A 50 2.91 6.61 -7.90
N LEU A 51 2.25 5.84 -8.76
CA LEU A 51 1.63 4.55 -8.42
C LEU A 51 2.26 3.40 -9.22
N ALA A 52 2.16 2.19 -8.67
CA ALA A 52 2.57 0.93 -9.27
C ALA A 52 1.36 0.14 -9.80
N LEU A 53 1.49 -0.49 -10.96
CA LEU A 53 0.48 -1.38 -11.55
C LEU A 53 0.75 -2.83 -11.17
N ARG A 54 -0.10 -3.37 -10.30
CA ARG A 54 0.04 -4.70 -9.70
C ARG A 54 -0.02 -5.82 -10.77
N ALA A 55 0.86 -6.80 -10.62
CA ALA A 55 1.11 -7.89 -11.55
C ALA A 55 1.16 -9.26 -10.86
N GLY A 56 1.57 -10.29 -11.60
CA GLY A 56 1.73 -11.65 -11.06
C GLY A 56 0.40 -12.37 -10.80
N LYS A 57 0.33 -13.11 -9.68
CA LYS A 57 -0.83 -13.92 -9.25
C LYS A 57 -1.46 -13.42 -7.95
N ILE A 58 -1.29 -12.13 -7.66
CA ILE A 58 -1.67 -11.52 -6.39
C ILE A 58 -3.13 -11.03 -6.47
N GLU A 59 -3.71 -10.70 -5.32
CA GLU A 59 -4.96 -9.94 -5.29
C GLU A 59 -4.79 -8.58 -5.98
N HIS A 60 -5.81 -8.16 -6.72
CA HIS A 60 -5.88 -6.90 -7.48
C HIS A 60 -4.84 -6.72 -8.60
N VAL A 61 -4.44 -7.81 -9.27
CA VAL A 61 -3.69 -7.75 -10.55
C VAL A 61 -4.42 -6.85 -11.56
N GLY A 62 -3.68 -5.93 -12.18
CA GLY A 62 -4.22 -4.94 -13.11
C GLY A 62 -4.80 -3.67 -12.44
N CYS A 63 -4.79 -3.59 -11.11
CA CYS A 63 -5.09 -2.37 -10.36
C CYS A 63 -3.80 -1.61 -9.99
N TRP A 64 -3.96 -0.31 -9.74
CA TRP A 64 -2.90 0.58 -9.28
C TRP A 64 -2.92 0.70 -7.75
N SER A 65 -1.75 0.75 -7.14
CA SER A 65 -1.56 0.97 -5.70
C SER A 65 -0.36 1.89 -5.43
N GLY A 66 -0.21 2.32 -4.18
CA GLY A 66 1.10 2.80 -3.73
C GLY A 66 2.14 1.67 -3.79
N ILE A 67 3.42 2.06 -3.69
CA ILE A 67 4.56 1.13 -3.65
C ILE A 67 4.75 0.74 -2.18
N GLY A 68 4.58 -0.52 -1.83
CA GLY A 68 4.60 -0.96 -0.44
C GLY A 68 3.89 -2.29 -0.16
N GLY A 69 4.23 -2.86 0.99
CA GLY A 69 3.77 -4.18 1.43
C GLY A 69 3.87 -4.36 2.94
N PHE A 70 3.82 -5.62 3.39
CA PHE A 70 3.73 -5.97 4.81
C PHE A 70 5.09 -5.92 5.52
N LEU A 71 5.11 -5.39 6.75
CA LEU A 71 6.31 -5.43 7.58
C LEU A 71 6.71 -6.87 7.93
N GLU A 72 8.00 -7.15 7.89
CA GLU A 72 8.60 -8.40 8.36
C GLU A 72 8.63 -8.46 9.89
N LEU A 73 7.46 -8.66 10.50
CA LEU A 73 7.29 -8.80 11.96
C LEU A 73 8.29 -9.75 12.65
N PRO A 74 8.69 -10.91 12.09
CA PRO A 74 9.70 -11.77 12.71
C PRO A 74 11.08 -11.11 12.89
N LYS A 75 11.40 -10.10 12.07
CA LYS A 75 12.65 -9.31 12.14
C LYS A 75 12.47 -8.02 12.96
N LYS A 76 11.25 -7.71 13.43
CA LYS A 76 10.86 -6.45 14.10
C LYS A 76 11.13 -5.21 13.25
N GLU A 77 10.90 -5.34 11.94
CA GLU A 77 11.05 -4.27 10.96
C GLU A 77 10.19 -3.05 11.34
N SER A 78 10.79 -1.85 11.31
CA SER A 78 10.08 -0.58 11.47
C SER A 78 9.37 -0.15 10.18
N PHE A 79 8.43 0.80 10.27
CA PHE A 79 7.76 1.33 9.08
C PHE A 79 8.74 1.90 8.04
N ALA A 80 9.81 2.56 8.47
CA ALA A 80 10.81 3.12 7.55
C ALA A 80 11.67 2.04 6.88
N GLU A 81 11.99 0.96 7.59
CA GLU A 81 12.73 -0.18 7.02
C GLU A 81 11.89 -0.95 6.02
N GLY A 82 10.64 -1.29 6.37
CA GLY A 82 9.73 -1.99 5.46
C GLY A 82 9.38 -1.15 4.24
N ALA A 83 9.10 0.14 4.42
CA ALA A 83 8.90 1.06 3.31
C ALA A 83 10.09 1.08 2.34
N ALA A 84 11.33 1.04 2.85
CA ALA A 84 12.54 1.00 2.03
C ALA A 84 12.81 -0.37 1.39
N ARG A 85 12.48 -1.48 2.07
CA ARG A 85 12.58 -2.84 1.54
C ARG A 85 11.59 -3.05 0.40
N GLU A 86 10.31 -2.79 0.65
CA GLU A 86 9.23 -2.94 -0.35
C GLU A 86 9.48 -2.04 -1.57
N PHE A 87 9.94 -0.80 -1.36
CA PHE A 87 10.34 0.08 -2.46
C PHE A 87 11.48 -0.50 -3.30
N TYR A 88 12.45 -1.18 -2.69
CA TYR A 88 13.51 -1.88 -3.42
C TYR A 88 13.00 -3.15 -4.13
N GLU A 89 12.13 -3.92 -3.47
CA GLU A 89 11.56 -5.17 -3.98
C GLU A 89 10.62 -4.95 -5.17
N GLU A 90 9.84 -3.85 -5.17
CA GLU A 90 8.98 -3.48 -6.29
C GLU A 90 9.69 -2.73 -7.43
N THR A 91 10.67 -1.86 -7.12
CA THR A 91 11.21 -0.88 -8.08
C THR A 91 12.69 -1.08 -8.45
N GLY A 92 13.42 -1.91 -7.71
CA GLY A 92 14.87 -2.06 -7.81
C GLY A 92 15.70 -0.88 -7.25
N CYS A 93 15.08 0.25 -6.91
CA CYS A 93 15.77 1.42 -6.34
C CYS A 93 15.91 1.33 -4.82
N ARG A 94 17.07 1.72 -4.27
CA ARG A 94 17.35 1.68 -2.82
C ARG A 94 17.10 3.02 -2.15
N LEU A 95 16.48 3.00 -0.98
CA LEU A 95 16.31 4.16 -0.11
C LEU A 95 17.25 4.12 1.10
N ASN A 96 17.72 5.29 1.51
CA ASN A 96 18.45 5.46 2.76
C ASN A 96 17.44 5.59 3.90
N THR A 97 17.20 4.49 4.62
CA THR A 97 16.28 4.40 5.76
C THR A 97 16.55 5.45 6.83
N ALA A 98 17.82 5.78 7.11
CA ALA A 98 18.21 6.79 8.10
C ALA A 98 17.85 8.24 7.70
N LYS A 99 17.34 8.45 6.48
CA LYS A 99 16.79 9.73 5.99
C LYS A 99 15.27 9.71 5.79
N LEU A 100 14.61 8.56 5.97
CA LEU A 100 13.16 8.52 6.08
C LEU A 100 12.75 8.99 7.49
N PRO A 101 11.61 9.67 7.65
CA PRO A 101 11.07 9.98 8.97
C PRO A 101 10.83 8.70 9.81
N ALA A 102 11.12 8.77 11.10
CA ALA A 102 10.92 7.62 12.00
C ALA A 102 9.44 7.20 12.11
N ALA A 103 8.53 8.18 12.02
CA ALA A 103 7.08 7.97 11.95
C ALA A 103 6.57 8.21 10.52
N PRO A 104 5.60 7.43 10.02
CA PRO A 104 4.88 7.73 8.78
C PRO A 104 4.12 9.06 8.82
N HIS A 105 3.91 9.66 7.64
CA HIS A 105 3.17 10.93 7.49
C HIS A 105 1.66 10.80 7.75
N ALA A 106 1.12 9.59 7.59
CA ALA A 106 -0.23 9.20 7.99
C ALA A 106 -0.23 7.73 8.46
N LEU A 107 -1.05 7.42 9.47
CA LEU A 107 -1.28 6.06 9.97
C LEU A 107 -2.76 5.70 9.82
N TYR A 108 -3.05 4.54 9.23
CA TYR A 108 -4.39 3.99 9.14
C TYR A 108 -4.59 2.85 10.14
N LEU A 109 -5.66 2.93 10.92
CA LEU A 109 -6.00 1.92 11.93
C LEU A 109 -7.12 1.00 11.44
N SER A 110 -7.15 -0.23 11.95
CA SER A 110 -8.05 -1.33 11.50
C SER A 110 -9.56 -1.05 11.56
N TYR A 111 -9.99 0.06 12.16
CA TYR A 111 -11.38 0.49 12.29
C TYR A 111 -11.73 1.74 11.46
N GLY A 112 -10.99 2.02 10.40
CA GLY A 112 -11.36 3.06 9.42
C GLY A 112 -11.09 4.49 9.86
N GLN A 113 -10.17 4.68 10.83
CA GLN A 113 -9.74 6.00 11.29
C GLN A 113 -8.27 6.23 10.94
N VAL A 114 -7.99 7.34 10.25
CA VAL A 114 -6.64 7.90 10.14
C VAL A 114 -6.35 8.63 11.46
N LYS A 115 -5.21 8.33 12.09
CA LYS A 115 -4.71 9.11 13.23
C LYS A 115 -3.33 9.67 12.93
N LYS A 116 -3.06 10.89 13.42
CA LYS A 116 -1.71 11.43 13.52
C LYS A 116 -1.13 10.94 14.84
N GLU A 117 -0.13 10.06 14.74
CA GLU A 117 0.82 9.64 15.77
C GLU A 117 0.24 9.02 17.07
N GLU A 118 0.30 7.69 17.16
CA GLU A 118 1.13 6.97 18.15
C GLU A 118 1.08 5.46 17.82
N ALA A 119 2.12 4.70 18.21
CA ALA A 119 2.26 3.29 17.84
C ALA A 119 1.33 2.37 18.66
N SER A 120 0.04 2.30 18.31
CA SER A 120 -0.89 1.32 18.88
C SER A 120 -0.82 -0.04 18.16
N SER A 121 -1.32 -1.09 18.83
CA SER A 121 -1.48 -2.44 18.29
C SER A 121 -2.49 -2.55 17.14
N ASP A 122 -3.15 -1.45 16.76
CA ASP A 122 -4.26 -1.40 15.81
C ASP A 122 -3.85 -0.80 14.45
N ILE A 123 -2.58 -0.41 14.27
CA ILE A 123 -2.06 0.13 13.02
C ILE A 123 -2.02 -0.96 11.95
N VAL A 124 -2.66 -0.65 10.82
CA VAL A 124 -2.71 -1.50 9.63
C VAL A 124 -1.76 -1.03 8.55
N CYS A 125 -1.64 0.29 8.32
CA CYS A 125 -0.73 0.82 7.31
C CYS A 125 -0.09 2.15 7.74
N GLY A 126 1.20 2.31 7.46
CA GLY A 126 1.93 3.56 7.56
C GLY A 126 2.31 4.12 6.19
N PHE A 127 1.90 5.36 5.90
CA PHE A 127 2.15 6.01 4.61
C PHE A 127 3.25 7.07 4.70
N TYR A 128 4.21 7.02 3.77
CA TYR A 128 5.25 8.02 3.59
C TYR A 128 5.01 8.81 2.30
N TYR A 129 5.07 10.15 2.41
CA TYR A 129 5.05 11.03 1.24
C TYR A 129 6.46 11.60 1.05
N ALA A 130 6.96 11.58 -0.18
CA ALA A 130 8.32 12.04 -0.47
C ALA A 130 8.41 12.75 -1.81
N SER A 131 9.06 13.91 -1.86
CA SER A 131 9.28 14.66 -3.09
C SER A 131 10.29 13.93 -3.98
N ALA A 132 9.94 13.71 -5.24
CA ALA A 132 10.76 13.02 -6.23
C ALA A 132 10.82 13.80 -7.54
N SER A 133 11.86 13.56 -8.33
CA SER A 133 11.97 14.12 -9.68
C SER A 133 11.09 13.35 -10.67
N ALA A 134 10.61 14.02 -11.72
CA ALA A 134 9.73 13.40 -12.71
C ALA A 134 10.38 12.19 -13.42
N ASN A 135 11.70 12.25 -13.62
CA ASN A 135 12.54 11.19 -14.20
C ASN A 135 12.86 10.04 -13.23
N LEU A 136 12.29 10.01 -12.02
CA LEU A 136 12.39 8.84 -11.14
C LEU A 136 11.95 7.57 -11.87
N ILE A 137 10.85 7.68 -12.62
CA ILE A 137 10.25 6.59 -13.38
C ILE A 137 11.24 5.91 -14.36
N ASP A 138 12.18 6.67 -14.93
CA ASP A 138 13.19 6.19 -15.88
C ASP A 138 14.26 5.31 -15.21
N SER A 139 14.36 5.37 -13.87
CA SER A 139 15.27 4.55 -13.05
C SER A 139 14.59 3.36 -12.37
N LEU A 140 13.27 3.21 -12.51
CA LEU A 140 12.54 2.11 -11.88
C LEU A 140 12.52 0.87 -12.79
N HIS A 141 12.64 -0.29 -12.17
CA HIS A 141 12.55 -1.57 -12.84
C HIS A 141 11.30 -2.31 -12.37
N THR A 142 10.52 -2.82 -13.33
CA THR A 142 9.37 -3.70 -13.07
C THR A 142 9.85 -5.05 -12.55
N GLN A 143 9.13 -5.59 -11.58
CA GLN A 143 9.44 -6.84 -10.87
C GLN A 143 8.25 -7.81 -10.97
N GLU A 144 8.31 -9.00 -10.35
CA GLU A 144 7.25 -10.01 -10.47
C GLU A 144 5.86 -9.49 -10.03
N GLU A 145 5.83 -8.59 -9.04
CA GLU A 145 4.61 -8.03 -8.47
C GLU A 145 4.15 -6.71 -9.12
N THR A 146 5.00 -6.05 -9.93
CA THR A 146 4.74 -4.71 -10.47
C THR A 146 5.14 -4.59 -11.93
N SER A 147 4.16 -4.32 -12.80
CA SER A 147 4.29 -4.36 -14.28
C SER A 147 4.41 -2.99 -14.96
N ALA A 148 4.08 -1.90 -14.27
CA ALA A 148 4.26 -0.55 -14.75
C ALA A 148 4.27 0.45 -13.59
N PHE A 149 4.77 1.65 -13.85
CA PHE A 149 4.68 2.81 -12.97
C PHE A 149 4.06 3.97 -13.74
N ALA A 150 3.33 4.87 -13.08
CA ALA A 150 2.82 6.09 -13.70
C ALA A 150 2.52 7.19 -12.68
N TRP A 151 2.61 8.43 -13.14
CA TRP A 151 2.27 9.63 -12.38
C TRP A 151 0.80 10.01 -12.57
N PHE A 152 0.06 10.16 -11.48
CA PHE A 152 -1.36 10.51 -11.49
C PHE A 152 -1.65 11.76 -10.64
N ASP A 153 -2.50 12.66 -11.15
CA ASP A 153 -3.03 13.77 -10.36
C ASP A 153 -4.28 13.38 -9.53
N ALA A 154 -4.76 14.31 -8.72
CA ALA A 154 -5.91 14.12 -7.85
C ALA A 154 -7.21 13.76 -8.59
N ALA A 155 -7.43 14.29 -9.80
CA ALA A 155 -8.61 13.99 -10.60
C ALA A 155 -8.53 12.58 -11.17
N GLN A 156 -7.38 12.20 -11.72
CA GLN A 156 -7.12 10.85 -12.22
C GLN A 156 -7.25 9.79 -11.12
N CYS A 157 -6.69 10.03 -9.93
CA CYS A 157 -6.84 9.12 -8.78
C CYS A 157 -8.31 8.97 -8.36
N ARG A 158 -9.09 10.06 -8.31
CA ARG A 158 -10.54 10.00 -8.00
C ARG A 158 -11.33 9.21 -9.05
N GLU A 159 -11.03 9.37 -10.34
CA GLU A 159 -11.62 8.56 -11.41
C GLU A 159 -11.23 7.08 -11.29
N MET A 160 -9.96 6.80 -10.98
CA MET A 160 -9.45 5.44 -10.84
C MET A 160 -10.08 4.71 -9.64
N ILE A 161 -10.31 5.40 -8.52
CA ILE A 161 -11.09 4.87 -7.38
C ILE A 161 -12.54 4.60 -7.81
N ALA A 162 -13.20 5.57 -8.47
CA ALA A 162 -14.60 5.42 -8.91
C ALA A 162 -14.80 4.30 -9.95
N THR A 163 -13.78 4.00 -10.76
CA THR A 163 -13.79 2.94 -11.78
C THR A 163 -13.19 1.60 -11.30
N GLY A 164 -12.70 1.51 -10.06
CA GLY A 164 -12.07 0.29 -9.51
C GLY A 164 -10.67 -0.02 -10.06
N LYS A 165 -10.05 0.94 -10.76
CA LYS A 165 -8.63 0.86 -11.18
C LYS A 165 -7.67 1.06 -10.01
N ILE A 166 -8.09 1.75 -8.95
CA ILE A 166 -7.54 1.58 -7.59
C ILE A 166 -8.59 0.73 -6.83
N PRO A 167 -8.21 -0.32 -6.07
CA PRO A 167 -9.18 -1.27 -5.54
C PRO A 167 -10.15 -0.63 -4.53
N PRO A 168 -11.48 -0.87 -4.65
CA PRO A 168 -12.48 -0.23 -3.80
C PRO A 168 -12.31 -0.56 -2.29
N ASP A 169 -11.66 -1.67 -1.99
CA ASP A 169 -11.33 -2.22 -0.68
C ASP A 169 -9.98 -1.74 -0.11
N PHE A 170 -9.15 -1.03 -0.89
CA PHE A 170 -7.95 -0.35 -0.38
C PHE A 170 -8.32 0.99 0.28
N THR A 171 -9.19 0.91 1.31
CA THR A 171 -9.77 2.06 2.00
C THR A 171 -8.75 2.93 2.72
N ASP A 172 -7.62 2.34 3.09
CA ASP A 172 -6.44 3.00 3.65
C ASP A 172 -5.71 3.84 2.60
N THR A 173 -5.46 3.25 1.41
CA THR A 173 -4.87 3.92 0.25
C THR A 173 -5.75 5.08 -0.21
N HIS A 174 -7.08 4.92 -0.21
CA HIS A 174 -8.00 6.01 -0.53
C HIS A 174 -7.89 7.18 0.45
N ALA A 175 -7.84 6.88 1.76
CA ALA A 175 -7.72 7.89 2.80
C ALA A 175 -6.36 8.61 2.74
N ALA A 176 -5.27 7.87 2.49
CA ALA A 176 -3.93 8.43 2.33
C ALA A 176 -3.81 9.29 1.07
N LEU A 177 -4.37 8.86 -0.07
CA LEU A 177 -4.42 9.70 -1.28
C LEU A 177 -5.23 10.97 -1.06
N ALA A 178 -6.35 10.91 -0.32
CA ALA A 178 -7.15 12.09 0.01
C ALA A 178 -6.37 13.08 0.91
N ASP A 179 -5.71 12.60 1.98
CA ASP A 179 -4.83 13.42 2.83
C ASP A 179 -3.67 14.02 2.04
N LEU A 180 -2.99 13.21 1.22
CA LEU A 180 -1.90 13.65 0.36
C LEU A 180 -2.32 14.79 -0.58
N PHE A 181 -3.43 14.62 -1.31
CA PHE A 181 -3.88 15.66 -2.24
C PHE A 181 -4.39 16.91 -1.51
N GLN A 182 -5.07 16.78 -0.37
CA GLN A 182 -5.45 17.94 0.46
C GLN A 182 -4.23 18.74 0.92
N ARG A 183 -3.15 18.06 1.30
CA ARG A 183 -1.88 18.69 1.73
C ARG A 183 -1.15 19.37 0.57
N LEU A 184 -1.15 18.75 -0.61
CA LEU A 184 -0.61 19.35 -1.84
C LEU A 184 -1.41 20.58 -2.29
N GLU A 185 -2.74 20.52 -2.22
CA GLU A 185 -3.63 21.66 -2.50
C GLU A 185 -3.41 22.81 -1.49
N ALA A 186 -3.03 22.49 -0.25
CA ALA A 186 -2.62 23.47 0.77
C ALA A 186 -1.18 24.01 0.59
N GLY A 187 -0.45 23.56 -0.44
CA GLY A 187 0.93 23.99 -0.72
C GLY A 187 2.00 23.37 0.19
N GLU A 188 1.69 22.27 0.89
CA GLU A 188 2.66 21.56 1.72
C GLU A 188 3.75 20.91 0.84
N THR A 189 4.98 20.87 1.36
CA THR A 189 6.13 20.25 0.69
C THR A 189 6.65 19.06 1.49
N PHE A 190 7.06 18.01 0.79
CA PHE A 190 7.53 16.76 1.41
C PHE A 190 9.06 16.63 1.32
N PRO A 191 9.69 15.93 2.28
CA PRO A 191 11.13 15.67 2.22
C PRO A 191 11.51 14.93 0.94
N PRO A 192 12.72 15.14 0.39
CA PRO A 192 13.16 14.46 -0.83
C PRO A 192 13.26 12.95 -0.62
N LEU A 193 12.81 12.16 -1.59
CA LEU A 193 12.92 10.70 -1.60
C LEU A 193 14.41 10.31 -1.48
N PRO A 194 14.83 9.62 -0.41
CA PRO A 194 16.24 9.54 -0.05
C PRO A 194 16.96 8.40 -0.79
N LEU A 195 16.95 8.46 -2.12
CA LEU A 195 17.61 7.47 -2.98
C LEU A 195 19.10 7.33 -2.66
N VAL A 196 19.56 6.09 -2.56
CA VAL A 196 20.98 5.74 -2.52
C VAL A 196 21.46 5.66 -3.97
N LYS A 197 22.46 6.47 -4.33
CA LYS A 197 23.18 6.28 -5.60
C LYS A 197 23.89 4.93 -5.56
N ALA A 198 23.65 4.12 -6.58
CA ALA A 198 24.40 2.89 -6.85
C ALA A 198 25.89 3.19 -7.11
#